data_AF-A0AAD8FLL5-F1
#
_entry.id   AF-A0AAD8FLL5-F1
#
_cell.length_a   1.000
_cell.length_b   1.000
_cell.length_c   1.000
_cell.angle_alpha   90.00
_cell.angle_beta   90.00
_cell.angle_gamma   90.00
#
_symmetry.space_group_name_H-M   'P 1'
#
loop_
_entity.id
_entity.type
_entity.pdbx_description
1 polymer ?
#
loop_
_entity_poly.entity_id
_entity_poly.type
_entity_poly.pdbx_seq_one_letter_code
_entity_poly.pdbx_strand_id
1 'polypeptide(L)'
;MTSNITEGNFLIVNKGVIDSTLVEFFMTFNLMLCAVLIDFAGIAGNVINILNFQKQGLQDSVNVTLTALAVSDIGALFFQLLVNILFNPLWRRVQLPFSSSSVLAMVFFYPHGYFIRVSGFITAFAAFERCLCVVLPMDVKRIITRNVAVVVNIIIFIALLLYLYPEHSVF
;
A
#
# COMPACT_ATOMS: atom_id res chain seq x y z
N MET A 1 -11.15 54.86 26.60
CA MET A 1 -9.89 54.25 26.14
C MET A 1 -9.88 52.82 26.65
N THR A 2 -10.15 51.83 25.79
CA THR A 2 -9.77 50.38 25.86
C THR A 2 -10.85 49.48 25.23
N SER A 3 -10.86 49.34 23.89
CA SER A 3 -11.60 48.23 23.25
C SER A 3 -11.20 47.90 21.81
N ASN A 4 -9.94 48.11 21.38
CA ASN A 4 -9.53 47.84 19.99
C ASN A 4 -8.28 46.95 19.83
N ILE A 5 -7.80 46.26 20.88
CA ILE A 5 -6.50 45.54 20.82
C ILE A 5 -6.65 44.00 20.75
N THR A 6 -7.85 43.44 20.96
CA THR A 6 -8.02 41.98 21.08
C THR A 6 -8.49 41.24 19.82
N GLU A 7 -9.00 41.91 18.80
CA GLU A 7 -9.43 41.23 17.55
C GLU A 7 -8.28 40.95 16.56
N GLY A 8 -7.18 41.69 16.64
CA GLY A 8 -6.03 41.53 15.74
C GLY A 8 -5.22 40.25 15.96
N ASN A 9 -5.27 39.67 17.16
CA ASN A 9 -4.40 38.55 17.54
C ASN A 9 -5.06 37.17 17.37
N PHE A 10 -6.39 37.09 17.26
CA PHE A 10 -7.08 35.81 17.11
C PHE A 10 -7.13 35.30 15.66
N LEU A 11 -7.11 36.22 14.68
CA LEU A 11 -7.07 35.85 13.25
C LEU A 11 -5.68 35.39 12.77
N ILE A 12 -4.65 35.52 13.60
CA ILE A 12 -3.27 35.10 13.27
C ILE A 12 -2.98 33.67 13.77
N VAL A 13 -3.81 33.12 14.66
CA VAL A 13 -3.56 31.81 15.30
C VAL A 13 -3.96 30.61 14.42
N ASN A 14 -4.58 30.82 13.25
CA ASN A 14 -4.97 29.70 12.38
C ASN A 14 -4.77 29.96 10.87
N LYS A 15 -3.69 30.67 10.51
CA LYS A 15 -3.04 30.42 9.22
C LYS A 15 -1.93 29.42 9.51
N GLY A 16 -2.04 28.20 9.00
CA GLY A 16 -1.00 27.19 9.15
C GLY A 16 0.37 27.79 8.86
N VAL A 17 1.36 27.44 9.68
CA VAL A 17 2.75 27.94 9.61
C VAL A 17 3.41 27.64 8.24
N ILE A 18 2.79 26.77 7.44
CA ILE A 18 3.25 26.36 6.12
C ILE A 18 2.35 27.00 5.05
N ASP A 19 2.97 27.72 4.13
CA ASP A 19 2.28 28.29 2.96
C ASP A 19 1.56 27.19 2.16
N SER A 20 0.27 27.40 1.88
CA SER A 20 -0.56 26.40 1.20
C SER A 20 -0.06 26.07 -0.20
N THR A 21 0.52 27.06 -0.89
CA THR A 21 1.12 26.89 -2.22
C THR A 21 2.33 25.97 -2.16
N LEU A 22 3.15 26.11 -1.12
CA LEU A 22 4.31 25.26 -0.89
C LEU A 22 3.91 23.80 -0.62
N VAL A 23 2.86 23.59 0.21
CA VAL A 23 2.31 22.23 0.46
C VAL A 23 1.79 21.60 -0.83
N GLU A 24 1.01 22.35 -1.62
CA GLU A 24 0.47 21.86 -2.88
C GLU A 24 1.57 21.52 -3.89
N PHE A 25 2.61 22.34 -3.97
CA PHE A 25 3.78 22.06 -4.81
C PHE A 25 4.48 20.77 -4.39
N PHE A 26 4.82 20.61 -3.10
CA PHE A 26 5.49 19.40 -2.60
C PHE A 26 4.64 18.15 -2.80
N MET A 27 3.34 18.21 -2.49
CA MET A 27 2.42 17.09 -2.68
C MET A 27 2.31 16.72 -4.17
N THR A 28 2.18 17.71 -5.05
CA THR A 28 2.10 17.48 -6.50
C THR A 28 3.40 16.88 -7.03
N PHE A 29 4.55 17.42 -6.63
CA PHE A 29 5.86 16.91 -7.04
C PHE A 29 6.07 15.46 -6.58
N ASN A 30 5.77 15.17 -5.32
CA ASN A 30 5.90 13.82 -4.77
C ASN A 30 4.96 12.83 -5.47
N LEU A 31 3.68 13.19 -5.63
CA LEU A 31 2.65 12.29 -6.17
C LEU A 31 2.76 12.09 -7.69
N MET A 32 3.14 13.13 -8.44
CA MET A 32 3.20 13.06 -9.92
C MET A 32 4.54 12.57 -10.45
N LEU A 33 5.63 12.81 -9.72
CA LEU A 33 6.98 12.50 -10.19
C LEU A 33 7.59 11.35 -9.39
N CYS A 34 7.82 11.56 -8.10
CA CYS A 34 8.52 10.56 -7.27
C CYS A 34 7.74 9.25 -7.16
N ALA A 35 6.46 9.32 -6.80
CA ALA A 35 5.61 8.16 -6.61
C ALA A 35 5.47 7.35 -7.90
N VAL A 36 5.18 8.02 -9.03
CA VAL A 36 5.06 7.34 -10.33
C VAL A 36 6.34 6.61 -10.73
N LEU A 37 7.51 7.22 -10.54
CA LEU A 37 8.79 6.56 -10.83
C LEU A 37 9.02 5.34 -9.95
N ILE A 38 8.71 5.45 -8.65
CA ILE A 38 8.80 4.35 -7.69
C ILE A 38 7.81 3.24 -8.05
N ASP A 39 6.59 3.58 -8.47
CA ASP A 39 5.55 2.63 -8.85
C ASP A 39 6.00 1.80 -10.06
N PHE A 40 6.50 2.45 -11.12
CA PHE A 40 7.00 1.74 -12.29
C PHE A 40 8.22 0.86 -11.96
N ALA A 41 9.18 1.40 -11.21
CA ALA A 41 10.37 0.64 -10.83
C ALA A 41 10.01 -0.56 -9.94
N GLY A 42 9.10 -0.36 -8.99
CA GLY A 42 8.64 -1.40 -8.07
C GLY A 42 7.81 -2.47 -8.78
N ILE A 43 6.93 -2.11 -9.72
CA ILE A 43 6.19 -3.08 -10.54
C ILE A 43 7.17 -3.90 -11.37
N ALA A 44 8.11 -3.25 -12.08
CA ALA A 44 9.11 -3.94 -12.88
C ALA A 44 9.96 -4.90 -12.03
N GLY A 45 10.45 -4.43 -10.87
CA GLY A 45 11.23 -5.25 -9.94
C GLY A 45 10.46 -6.47 -9.44
N ASN A 46 9.20 -6.28 -9.02
CA ASN A 46 8.38 -7.38 -8.53
C ASN A 46 7.97 -8.36 -9.63
N VAL A 47 7.74 -7.91 -10.87
CA VAL A 47 7.52 -8.80 -12.01
C VAL A 47 8.75 -9.67 -12.27
N ILE A 48 9.95 -9.09 -12.26
CA ILE A 48 11.21 -9.84 -12.41
C ILE A 48 11.36 -10.86 -11.29
N ASN A 49 11.03 -10.51 -10.04
CA ASN A 49 11.04 -11.43 -8.91
C ASN A 49 10.13 -12.63 -9.15
N ILE A 50 8.88 -12.41 -9.58
CA ILE A 50 7.94 -13.49 -9.91
C ILE A 50 8.50 -14.41 -11.00
N LEU A 51 9.02 -13.85 -12.09
CA LEU A 51 9.60 -14.63 -13.18
C LEU A 51 10.81 -15.47 -12.72
N ASN A 52 11.65 -14.91 -11.85
CA ASN A 52 12.78 -15.63 -11.27
C ASN A 52 12.32 -16.77 -10.34
N PHE A 53 11.33 -16.54 -9.47
CA PHE A 53 10.82 -17.59 -8.59
C PHE A 53 10.08 -18.70 -9.34
N GLN A 54 9.39 -18.36 -10.44
CA GLN A 54 8.80 -19.34 -11.35
C GLN A 54 9.87 -20.21 -12.00
N LYS A 55 10.98 -19.61 -12.48
CA LYS A 55 12.13 -20.36 -13.02
C LYS A 55 12.80 -21.27 -11.98
N GLN A 56 12.77 -20.88 -10.71
CA GLN A 56 13.28 -21.69 -9.59
C GLN A 56 12.30 -22.82 -9.18
N GLY A 57 11.13 -22.92 -9.80
CA GLY A 57 10.19 -24.04 -9.64
C GLY A 57 9.28 -24.00 -8.41
N LEU A 58 9.25 -22.88 -7.67
CA LEU A 58 8.42 -22.70 -6.45
C LEU A 58 8.46 -23.93 -5.50
N GLN A 59 9.60 -24.63 -5.44
CA GLN A 59 9.70 -25.89 -4.70
C GLN A 59 9.80 -25.66 -3.19
N ASP A 60 10.40 -24.54 -2.81
CA ASP A 60 10.56 -24.14 -1.42
C ASP A 60 9.44 -23.20 -0.98
N SER A 61 9.06 -23.34 0.29
CA SER A 61 8.11 -22.46 0.98
C SER A 61 8.52 -20.98 0.89
N VAL A 62 9.82 -20.70 1.00
CA VAL A 62 10.39 -19.36 0.86
C VAL A 62 10.07 -18.74 -0.50
N ASN A 63 10.24 -19.49 -1.59
CA ASN A 63 9.98 -18.99 -2.93
C ASN A 63 8.49 -18.72 -3.15
N VAL A 64 7.62 -19.53 -2.54
CA VAL A 64 6.17 -19.27 -2.52
C VAL A 64 5.85 -17.99 -1.76
N THR A 65 6.40 -17.81 -0.56
CA THR A 65 6.19 -16.62 0.27
C THR A 65 6.66 -15.35 -0.45
N LEU A 66 7.86 -15.38 -1.04
CA LEU A 66 8.40 -14.24 -1.80
C LEU A 66 7.61 -13.94 -3.08
N THR A 67 7.05 -14.97 -3.73
CA THR A 67 6.15 -14.78 -4.87
C THR A 67 4.84 -14.13 -4.42
N ALA A 68 4.26 -14.57 -3.31
CA ALA A 68 3.05 -13.96 -2.75
C ALA A 68 3.29 -12.49 -2.35
N LEU A 69 4.47 -12.19 -1.78
CA LEU A 69 4.89 -10.84 -1.45
C LEU A 69 4.97 -9.95 -2.71
N ALA A 70 5.65 -10.43 -3.75
CA ALA A 70 5.77 -9.70 -5.01
C ALA A 70 4.41 -9.45 -5.68
N VAL A 71 3.48 -10.40 -5.59
CA VAL A 71 2.10 -10.22 -6.06
C VAL A 71 1.37 -9.14 -5.26
N SER A 72 1.49 -9.14 -3.92
CA SER A 72 0.88 -8.10 -3.09
C SER A 72 1.45 -6.71 -3.35
N ASP A 73 2.77 -6.61 -3.58
CA ASP A 73 3.43 -5.34 -3.87
C ASP A 73 3.00 -4.78 -5.23
N ILE A 74 2.90 -5.61 -6.27
CA ILE A 74 2.36 -5.19 -7.58
C ILE A 74 0.94 -4.66 -7.41
N GLY A 75 0.10 -5.34 -6.61
CA GLY A 75 -1.25 -4.87 -6.30
C GLY A 75 -1.24 -3.48 -5.67
N ALA A 76 -0.44 -3.28 -4.62
CA ALA A 76 -0.32 -1.98 -3.95
C ALA A 76 0.14 -0.89 -4.94
N LEU A 77 1.23 -1.11 -5.67
CA LEU A 77 1.77 -0.12 -6.60
C LEU A 77 0.81 0.18 -7.77
N PHE A 78 0.05 -0.82 -8.23
CA PHE A 78 -0.95 -0.63 -9.26
C PHE A 78 -2.09 0.29 -8.79
N PHE A 79 -2.65 0.05 -7.59
CA PHE A 79 -3.68 0.93 -7.06
C PHE A 79 -3.14 2.31 -6.67
N GLN A 80 -1.88 2.40 -6.22
CA GLN A 80 -1.21 3.68 -6.00
C GLN A 80 -1.10 4.50 -7.29
N LEU A 81 -0.75 3.86 -8.41
CA LEU A 81 -0.69 4.53 -9.72
C LEU A 81 -2.06 5.08 -10.12
N LEU A 82 -3.13 4.32 -9.88
CA LEU A 82 -4.50 4.78 -10.14
C LEU A 82 -4.88 5.97 -9.25
N VAL A 83 -4.52 5.95 -7.97
CA VAL A 83 -4.68 7.11 -7.06
C VAL A 83 -3.90 8.31 -7.59
N ASN A 84 -2.64 8.15 -8.00
CA ASN A 84 -1.83 9.24 -8.55
C ASN A 84 -2.49 9.87 -9.79
N ILE A 85 -3.08 9.06 -10.68
CA ILE A 85 -3.80 9.55 -11.87
C ILE A 85 -5.03 10.38 -11.48
N LEU A 86 -5.78 9.95 -10.47
CA LEU A 86 -7.01 10.60 -10.04
C LEU A 86 -6.78 11.93 -9.32
N PHE A 87 -5.71 12.01 -8.53
CA PHE A 87 -5.31 13.24 -7.84
C PHE A 87 -4.55 14.21 -8.76
N ASN A 88 -4.39 13.88 -10.04
CA ASN A 88 -3.74 14.77 -11.00
C ASN A 88 -4.61 16.00 -11.31
N PRO A 89 -4.05 17.21 -11.19
CA PRO A 89 -4.79 18.45 -11.40
C PRO A 89 -5.36 18.59 -12.83
N LEU A 90 -4.79 17.88 -13.82
CA LEU A 90 -5.31 17.83 -15.19
C LEU A 90 -6.64 17.08 -15.27
N TRP A 91 -6.80 16.01 -14.48
CA TRP A 91 -8.03 15.21 -14.44
C TRP A 91 -9.17 15.91 -13.70
N ARG A 92 -8.84 16.82 -12.78
CA ARG A 92 -9.82 17.67 -12.08
C ARG A 92 -10.62 18.59 -13.03
N ARG A 93 -10.13 18.83 -14.25
CA ARG A 93 -10.81 19.62 -15.29
C ARG A 93 -11.79 18.81 -16.14
N VAL A 94 -11.73 17.48 -16.07
CA VAL A 94 -12.63 16.58 -16.79
C VAL A 94 -13.74 16.16 -15.82
N GLN A 95 -14.98 16.56 -16.11
CA GLN A 95 -16.14 16.14 -15.31
C GLN A 95 -16.40 14.64 -15.55
N LEU A 96 -15.80 13.79 -14.72
CA LEU A 96 -16.06 12.35 -14.76
C LEU A 96 -17.42 12.04 -14.11
N PRO A 97 -18.22 11.13 -14.68
CA PRO A 97 -19.52 10.72 -14.11
C PRO A 97 -19.38 10.00 -12.75
N PHE A 98 -18.17 9.57 -12.37
CA PHE A 98 -17.84 8.95 -11.08
C PHE A 98 -17.32 9.96 -10.04
N SER A 99 -17.81 11.20 -10.07
CA SER A 99 -17.34 12.33 -9.24
C SER A 99 -17.55 12.19 -7.73
N SER A 100 -18.22 11.14 -7.24
CA SER A 100 -18.40 10.97 -5.79
C SER A 100 -17.09 10.52 -5.16
N SER A 101 -16.51 11.37 -4.30
CA SER A 101 -15.27 11.09 -3.57
C SER A 101 -15.33 9.76 -2.80
N SER A 102 -16.51 9.35 -2.35
CA SER A 102 -16.72 8.07 -1.66
C SER A 102 -16.52 6.86 -2.57
N VAL A 103 -17.02 6.92 -3.81
CA VAL A 103 -16.84 5.84 -4.81
C VAL A 103 -15.37 5.72 -5.18
N LEU A 104 -14.70 6.87 -5.32
CA LEU A 104 -13.29 6.91 -5.64
C LEU A 104 -12.41 6.35 -4.51
N ALA A 105 -12.72 6.70 -3.27
CA ALA A 105 -12.06 6.12 -2.11
C ALA A 105 -12.25 4.60 -2.11
N MET A 106 -13.50 4.13 -2.27
CA MET A 106 -13.88 2.71 -2.30
C MET A 106 -13.12 1.89 -3.34
N VAL A 107 -12.98 2.42 -4.56
CA VAL A 107 -12.40 1.68 -5.70
C VAL A 107 -10.88 1.72 -5.73
N PHE A 108 -10.25 2.78 -5.20
CA PHE A 108 -8.81 2.99 -5.37
C PHE A 108 -8.04 3.03 -4.05
N PHE A 109 -8.55 3.78 -3.06
CA PHE A 109 -7.82 4.02 -1.81
C PHE A 109 -7.87 2.82 -0.85
N TYR A 110 -9.03 2.18 -0.71
CA TYR A 110 -9.14 1.00 0.17
C TYR A 110 -8.42 -0.23 -0.39
N PRO A 111 -8.50 -0.57 -1.68
CA PRO A 111 -7.72 -1.67 -2.24
C PRO A 111 -6.22 -1.44 -2.10
N HIS A 112 -5.74 -0.22 -2.31
CA HIS A 112 -4.34 0.15 -2.04
C HIS A 112 -3.94 -0.17 -0.58
N GLY A 113 -4.72 0.31 0.39
CA GLY A 113 -4.48 0.05 1.81
C GLY A 113 -4.52 -1.43 2.16
N TYR A 114 -5.41 -2.20 1.54
CA TYR A 114 -5.48 -3.65 1.68
C TYR A 114 -4.18 -4.33 1.22
N PHE A 115 -3.69 -4.03 0.02
CA PHE A 115 -2.46 -4.65 -0.50
C PHE A 115 -1.22 -4.30 0.32
N ILE A 116 -1.10 -3.06 0.83
CA ILE A 116 -0.03 -2.69 1.76
C ILE A 116 -0.07 -3.55 3.03
N ARG A 117 -1.25 -3.74 3.61
CA ARG A 117 -1.40 -4.57 4.82
C ARG A 117 -1.02 -6.02 4.53
N VAL A 118 -1.48 -6.57 3.41
CA VAL A 118 -1.12 -7.94 2.98
C VAL A 118 0.40 -8.08 2.86
N SER A 119 1.06 -7.16 2.16
CA SER A 119 2.52 -7.15 2.01
C SER A 119 3.23 -7.11 3.36
N GLY A 120 2.75 -6.30 4.31
CA GLY A 120 3.28 -6.23 5.68
C GLY A 120 3.18 -7.57 6.42
N PHE A 121 2.02 -8.24 6.39
CA PHE A 121 1.84 -9.54 7.04
C PHE A 121 2.66 -10.65 6.36
N ILE A 122 2.75 -10.66 5.03
CA ILE A 122 3.58 -11.62 4.30
C ILE A 122 5.07 -11.39 4.61
N THR A 123 5.51 -10.13 4.69
CA THR A 123 6.89 -9.79 5.09
C THR A 123 7.21 -10.29 6.48
N ALA A 124 6.29 -10.11 7.44
CA ALA A 124 6.44 -10.64 8.79
C ALA A 124 6.54 -12.18 8.80
N PHE A 125 5.69 -12.86 8.02
CA PHE A 125 5.75 -14.30 7.85
C PHE A 125 7.07 -14.76 7.20
N ALA A 126 7.53 -14.06 6.17
CA ALA A 126 8.81 -14.34 5.50
C ALA A 126 9.99 -14.18 6.47
N ALA A 127 9.99 -13.14 7.30
CA ALA A 127 11.01 -12.95 8.33
C ALA A 127 10.98 -14.08 9.37
N PHE A 128 9.78 -14.47 9.83
CA PHE A 128 9.60 -15.60 10.75
C PHE A 128 10.12 -16.91 10.15
N GLU A 129 9.79 -17.20 8.89
CA GLU A 129 10.29 -18.36 8.16
C GLU A 129 11.83 -18.38 8.11
N ARG A 130 12.46 -17.24 7.79
CA ARG A 130 13.93 -17.11 7.78
C ARG A 130 14.55 -17.33 9.16
N CYS A 131 13.93 -16.80 10.22
CA CYS A 131 14.37 -17.04 11.58
C CYS A 131 14.27 -18.53 11.96
N LEU A 132 13.17 -19.19 11.60
CA LEU A 132 12.96 -20.60 11.91
C LEU A 132 13.96 -21.50 11.18
N CYS A 133 14.32 -21.15 9.94
CA CYS A 133 15.37 -21.85 9.18
C CYS A 133 16.74 -21.83 9.86
N VAL A 134 17.05 -20.77 10.62
CA VAL A 134 18.33 -20.63 11.34
C VAL A 134 18.27 -21.31 12.71
N VAL A 135 17.16 -21.15 13.44
CA VAL A 135 17.03 -21.66 14.81
C VAL A 135 16.75 -23.16 14.85
N LEU A 136 15.97 -23.71 13.91
CA LEU A 136 15.54 -25.11 13.87
C LEU A 136 15.80 -25.77 12.50
N PRO A 137 17.06 -25.92 12.09
CA PRO A 137 17.40 -26.41 10.75
C PRO A 137 16.92 -27.85 10.46
N MET A 138 16.77 -28.71 11.48
CA MET A 138 16.33 -30.11 11.31
C MET A 138 14.81 -30.28 11.24
N ASP A 139 14.03 -29.40 11.88
CA ASP A 139 12.56 -29.49 11.91
C ASP A 139 11.88 -28.54 10.93
N VAL A 140 12.57 -27.50 10.45
CA VAL A 140 11.96 -26.48 9.57
C VAL A 140 11.41 -27.06 8.27
N LYS A 141 12.10 -28.02 7.64
CA LYS A 141 11.62 -28.69 6.42
C LYS A 141 10.38 -29.56 6.64
N ARG A 142 10.12 -29.94 7.89
CA ARG A 142 8.95 -30.74 8.29
C ARG A 142 7.81 -29.83 8.75
N ILE A 143 8.10 -28.69 9.36
CA ILE A 143 7.11 -27.74 9.89
C ILE A 143 6.63 -26.76 8.81
N ILE A 144 7.55 -26.09 8.12
CA ILE A 144 7.23 -25.12 7.05
C ILE A 144 7.41 -25.84 5.71
N THR A 145 6.35 -26.51 5.27
CA THR A 145 6.29 -27.10 3.93
C THR A 145 5.71 -26.10 2.93
N ARG A 146 5.93 -26.34 1.64
CA ARG A 146 5.33 -25.56 0.55
C ARG A 146 3.81 -25.38 0.73
N ASN A 147 3.11 -26.45 1.11
CA ASN A 147 1.66 -26.41 1.30
C ASN A 147 1.26 -25.52 2.47
N VAL A 148 2.02 -25.55 3.57
CA VAL A 148 1.79 -24.65 4.72
C VAL A 148 1.99 -23.20 4.31
N ALA A 149 3.06 -22.88 3.58
CA ALA A 149 3.29 -21.52 3.09
C ALA A 149 2.16 -21.04 2.16
N VAL A 150 1.68 -21.88 1.24
CA VAL A 150 0.52 -21.54 0.38
C VAL A 150 -0.72 -21.27 1.24
N VAL A 151 -1.04 -22.15 2.19
CA VAL A 151 -2.21 -22.02 3.06
C VAL A 151 -2.12 -20.76 3.92
N VAL A 152 -0.97 -20.48 4.54
CA VAL A 152 -0.76 -19.28 5.36
C VAL A 152 -0.93 -18.02 4.53
N ASN A 153 -0.32 -17.96 3.33
CA ASN A 153 -0.50 -16.81 2.45
C ASN A 153 -1.97 -16.63 2.06
N ILE A 154 -2.68 -17.69 1.66
CA ILE A 154 -4.12 -17.63 1.35
C ILE A 154 -4.93 -17.13 2.55
N ILE A 155 -4.63 -17.61 3.75
CA ILE A 155 -5.29 -17.15 4.99
C ILE A 155 -5.02 -15.67 5.23
N ILE A 156 -3.79 -15.17 5.02
CA ILE A 156 -3.47 -13.74 5.15
C ILE A 156 -4.32 -12.91 4.19
N PHE A 157 -4.40 -13.30 2.91
CA PHE A 157 -5.26 -12.62 1.93
C PHE A 157 -6.73 -12.62 2.36
N ILE A 158 -7.28 -13.78 2.73
CA ILE A 158 -8.71 -13.89 3.13
C ILE A 158 -9.00 -13.15 4.43
N ALA A 159 -8.15 -13.28 5.45
CA ALA A 159 -8.35 -12.65 6.75
C ALA A 159 -8.32 -11.12 6.64
N LEU A 160 -7.43 -10.57 5.81
CA LEU A 160 -7.37 -9.13 5.58
C LEU A 160 -8.51 -8.61 4.69
N LEU A 161 -9.02 -9.42 3.76
CA LEU A 161 -10.26 -9.09 3.04
C LEU A 161 -11.45 -9.05 3.99
N LEU A 162 -11.56 -10.03 4.88
CA LEU A 162 -12.62 -10.08 5.89
C LEU A 162 -12.48 -8.97 6.92
N TYR A 163 -11.27 -8.52 7.25
CA TYR A 163 -11.04 -7.37 8.11
C TYR A 163 -11.40 -6.04 7.44
N LEU A 164 -11.24 -5.95 6.12
CA LEU A 164 -11.65 -4.78 5.34
C LEU A 164 -13.17 -4.66 5.22
N TYR A 165 -13.90 -5.78 5.16
CA TYR A 165 -15.36 -5.82 5.07
C TYR A 165 -16.10 -5.04 6.18
N PRO A 166 -15.79 -5.19 7.49
CA PRO A 166 -16.48 -4.46 8.55
C PRO A 166 -16.24 -2.95 8.47
N GLU A 167 -15.05 -2.47 8.06
CA GLU A 167 -14.78 -1.03 7.89
C GLU A 167 -15.74 -0.37 6.87
N HIS A 168 -16.25 -1.13 5.91
CA HIS A 168 -17.21 -0.65 4.91
C HIS A 168 -18.68 -0.70 5.36
N SER A 169 -19.00 -1.44 6.42
CA SER A 169 -20.38 -1.62 6.91
C SER A 169 -20.81 -0.61 7.98
N VAL A 170 -19.87 0.22 8.47
CA VAL A 170 -20.13 1.23 9.51
C VAL A 170 -20.35 2.65 8.93
N PHE A 171 -20.45 2.78 7.60
CA PHE A 171 -20.77 4.03 6.90
C PHE A 171 -22.10 3.95 6.17
#